data_AF-A0A399ZQQ5-F1
#
_entry.id   AF-A0A399ZQQ5-F1
#
_cell.length_a   1.000
_cell.length_b   1.000
_cell.length_c   1.000
_cell.angle_alpha   90.00
_cell.angle_beta   90.00
_cell.angle_gamma   90.00
#
_symmetry.space_group_name_H-M   'P 1'
#
loop_
_entity.id
_entity.type
_entity.pdbx_description
1 polymer ?
#
loop_
_entity_poly.entity_id
_entity_poly.type
_entity_poly.pdbx_seq_one_letter_code
_entity_poly.pdbx_strand_id
1 'polypeptide(L)'
;MLEAFSEIRMIKIVVDIEREIVAGGSGMHYECEQLLLEDGSQQDNLWGANWFPDEQEIEFESLINIRPHQNRSIIIQDENICKEVERVTRKVLEGVKP
;
A
#
# COMPACT_ATOMS: atom_id res chain seq x y z
N MET A 1 -11.94 -6.36 -26.11
CA MET A 1 -12.27 -7.25 -24.97
C MET A 1 -10.94 -7.70 -24.42
N LEU A 2 -10.42 -7.02 -23.39
CA LEU A 2 -9.14 -7.41 -22.80
C LEU A 2 -9.44 -8.46 -21.72
N GLU A 3 -9.30 -9.72 -22.12
CA GLU A 3 -9.16 -10.84 -21.21
C GLU A 3 -7.69 -10.94 -20.79
N ALA A 4 -7.37 -10.46 -19.60
CA ALA A 4 -6.16 -10.81 -18.84
C ALA A 4 -6.22 -10.17 -17.44
N PHE A 5 -7.09 -10.69 -16.57
CA PHE A 5 -7.01 -10.43 -15.12
C PHE A 5 -7.06 -11.74 -14.31
N SER A 6 -6.64 -12.85 -14.92
CA SER A 6 -6.81 -14.19 -14.32
C SER A 6 -5.57 -14.73 -13.62
N GLU A 7 -4.40 -14.11 -13.73
CA GLU A 7 -3.14 -14.77 -13.31
C GLU A 7 -2.23 -13.90 -12.40
N ILE A 8 -2.52 -12.61 -12.20
CA ILE A 8 -1.76 -11.75 -11.28
C ILE A 8 -2.68 -11.26 -10.17
N ARG A 9 -2.55 -11.83 -8.96
CA ARG A 9 -3.33 -11.42 -7.79
C ARG A 9 -2.74 -10.18 -7.15
N MET A 10 -3.03 -9.01 -7.69
CA MET A 10 -2.69 -7.74 -7.05
C MET A 10 -3.59 -7.47 -5.84
N ILE A 11 -2.99 -7.17 -4.69
CA ILE A 11 -3.68 -6.74 -3.46
C ILE A 11 -3.41 -5.25 -3.25
N LYS A 12 -4.47 -4.45 -3.14
CA LYS A 12 -4.34 -3.05 -2.72
C LYS A 12 -4.09 -3.01 -1.22
N ILE A 13 -3.05 -2.28 -0.82
CA ILE A 13 -2.64 -2.15 0.57
C ILE A 13 -2.41 -0.68 0.97
N VAL A 14 -2.62 -0.39 2.25
CA VAL A 14 -2.17 0.85 2.89
C VAL A 14 -1.32 0.46 4.08
N VAL A 15 -0.16 1.11 4.19
CA VAL A 15 0.85 0.85 5.20
C VAL A 15 0.93 2.04 6.13
N ASP A 16 0.87 1.78 7.43
CA ASP A 16 1.29 2.74 8.45
C ASP A 16 2.76 2.49 8.77
N ILE A 17 3.63 3.41 8.35
CA ILE A 17 5.08 3.28 8.52
C ILE A 17 5.54 3.54 9.97
N GLU A 18 4.75 4.23 10.78
CA GLU A 18 5.08 4.52 12.19
C GLU A 18 4.62 3.37 13.10
N ARG A 19 3.41 2.86 12.87
CA ARG A 19 2.83 1.75 13.64
C ARG A 19 3.24 0.37 13.12
N GLU A 20 3.86 0.30 11.95
CA GLU A 20 4.30 -0.91 11.25
C GLU A 20 3.17 -1.94 11.02
N ILE A 21 1.99 -1.45 10.61
CA ILE A 21 0.81 -2.28 10.30
C ILE A 21 0.35 -2.06 8.85
N VAL A 22 -0.37 -3.04 8.32
CA VAL A 22 -0.87 -3.03 6.94
C VAL A 22 -2.37 -3.35 6.94
N ALA A 23 -3.15 -2.56 6.22
CA ALA A 23 -4.51 -2.90 5.82
C ALA A 23 -4.51 -3.26 4.33
N GLY A 24 -5.18 -4.34 3.95
CA GLY A 24 -5.19 -4.83 2.57
C GLY A 24 -6.41 -5.70 2.25
N GLY A 25 -6.66 -5.89 0.95
CA GLY A 25 -7.72 -6.78 0.46
C GLY A 25 -9.07 -6.11 0.21
N SER A 26 -9.14 -4.78 0.31
CA SER A 26 -10.29 -3.99 -0.11
C SER A 26 -10.30 -3.77 -1.64
N GLY A 27 -11.42 -3.27 -2.18
CA GLY A 27 -11.51 -2.93 -3.61
C GLY A 27 -10.71 -1.68 -3.96
N MET A 28 -10.53 -0.77 -3.00
CA MET A 28 -9.85 0.52 -3.19
C MET A 28 -8.91 0.86 -2.02
N HIS A 29 -7.78 1.50 -2.31
CA HIS A 29 -6.83 1.95 -1.28
C HIS A 29 -7.46 2.86 -0.22
N TYR A 30 -8.43 3.70 -0.58
CA TYR A 30 -9.09 4.59 0.38
C TYR A 30 -9.84 3.81 1.48
N GLU A 31 -10.37 2.62 1.17
CA GLU A 31 -11.07 1.79 2.16
C GLU A 31 -10.09 1.27 3.21
N CYS A 32 -8.90 0.83 2.78
CA CYS A 32 -7.81 0.45 3.69
C CYS A 32 -7.31 1.66 4.50
N GLU A 33 -7.21 2.84 3.89
CA GLU A 33 -6.82 4.07 4.60
C GLU A 33 -7.82 4.39 5.71
N GLN A 34 -9.13 4.34 5.42
CA GLN A 34 -10.18 4.60 6.41
C GLN A 34 -10.10 3.61 7.59
N LEU A 35 -9.89 2.31 7.31
CA LEU A 35 -9.74 1.31 8.36
C LEU A 35 -8.58 1.63 9.31
N LEU A 36 -7.44 2.06 8.78
CA LEU A 36 -6.29 2.42 9.61
C LEU A 36 -6.53 3.73 10.38
N LEU A 37 -7.19 4.71 9.77
CA LEU A 37 -7.57 5.96 10.45
C LEU A 37 -8.55 5.70 11.61
N GLU A 38 -9.55 4.83 11.39
CA GLU A 38 -10.49 4.39 12.43
C GLU A 38 -9.79 3.63 13.56
N ASP A 39 -8.74 2.87 13.24
CA ASP A 39 -7.88 2.17 14.19
C ASP A 39 -6.84 3.10 14.88
N GLY A 40 -6.84 4.40 14.57
CA GLY A 40 -6.03 5.42 15.25
C GLY A 40 -4.72 5.81 14.57
N SER A 41 -4.47 5.38 13.34
CA SER A 41 -3.34 5.85 12.54
C SER A 41 -3.44 7.33 12.20
N GLN A 42 -2.29 7.96 11.97
CA GLN A 42 -2.21 9.34 11.50
C GLN A 42 -2.02 9.35 9.98
N GLN A 43 -2.78 10.19 9.26
CA GLN A 43 -2.75 10.23 7.79
C GLN A 43 -1.34 10.47 7.23
N ASP A 44 -0.52 11.28 7.91
CA ASP A 44 0.87 11.58 7.49
C ASP A 44 1.76 10.32 7.44
N ASN A 45 1.39 9.26 8.15
CA ASN A 45 2.12 8.00 8.19
C ASN A 45 1.53 6.94 7.25
N LEU A 46 0.42 7.23 6.55
CA LEU A 46 -0.28 6.27 5.69
C LEU A 46 0.16 6.38 4.23
N TRP A 47 0.55 5.25 3.65
CA TRP A 47 1.02 5.18 2.27
C TRP A 47 0.38 4.01 1.53
N GLY A 48 -0.20 4.30 0.37
CA GLY A 48 -0.86 3.31 -0.47
C GLY A 48 0.12 2.67 -1.45
N ALA A 49 -0.03 1.36 -1.64
CA ALA A 49 0.74 0.57 -2.59
C ALA A 49 -0.07 -0.61 -3.14
N ASN A 50 0.37 -1.20 -4.24
CA ASN A 50 -0.10 -2.51 -4.69
C ASN A 50 0.94 -3.56 -4.29
N TRP A 51 0.48 -4.65 -3.66
CA TRP A 51 1.29 -5.82 -3.34
C TRP A 51 0.97 -6.95 -4.31
N PHE A 52 2.02 -7.57 -4.84
CA PHE A 52 1.97 -8.67 -5.79
C PHE A 52 2.52 -9.92 -5.08
N PRO A 53 1.67 -10.75 -4.44
CA PRO A 53 2.10 -11.88 -3.61
C PRO A 53 2.78 -12.98 -4.44
N ASP A 54 2.43 -13.14 -5.70
CA ASP A 54 3.01 -14.18 -6.55
C ASP A 54 4.45 -13.80 -6.96
N GLU A 55 4.69 -12.51 -7.22
CA GLU A 55 5.99 -11.94 -7.58
C GLU A 55 6.83 -11.48 -6.37
N GLN A 56 6.21 -11.32 -5.19
CA GLN A 56 6.81 -10.68 -4.02
C GLN A 56 7.31 -9.25 -4.31
N GLU A 57 6.56 -8.54 -5.16
CA GLU A 57 6.85 -7.18 -5.62
C GLU A 57 5.84 -6.16 -5.08
N ILE A 58 6.29 -4.91 -4.99
CA ILE A 58 5.50 -3.78 -4.51
C ILE A 58 5.53 -2.64 -5.53
N GLU A 59 4.36 -2.11 -5.86
CA GLU A 59 4.22 -0.87 -6.64
C GLU A 59 3.73 0.25 -5.74
N PHE A 60 4.49 1.33 -5.66
CA PHE A 60 4.20 2.47 -4.77
C PHE A 60 3.20 3.46 -5.37
N GLU A 61 2.25 2.99 -6.17
CA GLU A 61 1.26 3.81 -6.86
C GLU A 61 -0.11 3.72 -6.19
N SER A 62 -0.62 4.86 -5.72
CA SER A 62 -1.97 4.96 -5.16
C SER A 62 -2.48 6.40 -5.16
N LEU A 63 -3.78 6.58 -5.43
CA LEU A 63 -4.41 7.92 -5.40
C LEU A 63 -4.31 8.59 -4.03
N ILE A 64 -4.28 7.83 -2.93
CA ILE A 64 -4.18 8.41 -1.57
C ILE A 64 -2.81 9.05 -1.31
N ASN A 65 -1.81 8.75 -2.15
CA ASN A 65 -0.46 9.31 -2.02
C ASN A 65 -0.38 10.77 -2.51
N ILE A 66 -1.40 11.29 -3.20
CA ILE A 66 -1.45 12.69 -3.66
C ILE A 66 -1.84 13.59 -2.49
N ARG A 67 -0.83 14.17 -1.84
CA ARG A 67 -0.93 15.07 -0.68
C ARG A 67 -0.03 16.29 -0.88
N PRO A 68 -0.54 17.47 -1.33
CA PRO A 68 0.29 18.60 -1.77
C PRO A 68 1.37 19.08 -0.77
N HIS A 69 1.15 18.86 0.52
CA HIS A 69 2.05 19.20 1.63
C HIS A 69 3.14 18.15 1.90
N GLN A 70 3.02 16.93 1.35
CA GLN A 70 3.92 15.80 1.63
C GLN A 70 4.42 15.09 0.36
N ASN A 71 3.53 14.78 -0.59
CA ASN A 71 3.83 14.09 -1.84
C ASN A 71 2.90 14.54 -2.96
N ARG A 72 3.42 15.05 -4.07
CA ARG A 72 2.60 15.69 -5.14
C ARG A 72 2.26 14.76 -6.30
N SER A 73 2.52 13.47 -6.15
CA SER A 73 2.37 12.46 -7.19
C SER A 73 1.50 11.29 -6.70
N ILE A 74 1.01 10.49 -7.64
CA ILE A 74 0.37 9.20 -7.32
C ILE A 74 1.41 8.16 -6.86
N ILE A 75 2.65 8.33 -7.30
CA ILE A 75 3.81 7.54 -6.89
C ILE A 75 4.43 8.20 -5.65
N ILE A 76 4.90 7.38 -4.70
CA ILE A 76 5.71 7.86 -3.57
C ILE A 76 7.06 8.36 -4.10
N GLN A 77 7.37 9.65 -3.92
CA GLN A 77 8.58 10.27 -4.46
C GLN A 77 9.79 10.18 -3.53
N ASP A 78 9.56 10.02 -2.22
CA ASP A 78 10.63 9.92 -1.22
C ASP A 78 11.12 8.48 -1.11
N GLU A 79 12.39 8.24 -1.43
CA GLU A 79 13.00 6.92 -1.40
C GLU A 79 13.04 6.29 0.01
N ASN A 80 13.15 7.09 1.07
CA ASN A 80 13.12 6.55 2.43
C ASN A 80 11.72 6.06 2.79
N ILE A 81 10.68 6.76 2.35
CA ILE A 81 9.30 6.32 2.52
C ILE A 81 9.07 5.02 1.73
N CYS A 82 9.56 4.91 0.49
CA CYS A 82 9.48 3.66 -0.27
C CYS A 82 10.13 2.49 0.49
N LYS A 83 11.33 2.71 1.07
CA LYS A 83 12.02 1.68 1.87
C LYS A 83 11.23 1.26 3.10
N GLU A 84 10.64 2.22 3.83
CA GLU A 84 9.83 1.89 5.01
C GLU A 84 8.54 1.15 4.63
N VAL A 85 7.84 1.60 3.58
CA VAL A 85 6.65 0.93 3.06
C VAL A 85 6.98 -0.50 2.64
N GLU A 86 8.07 -0.72 1.90
CA GLU A 86 8.50 -2.06 1.50
C GLU A 86 8.87 -2.92 2.71
N ARG A 87 9.65 -2.38 3.65
CA ARG A 87 10.08 -3.08 4.86
C ARG A 87 8.89 -3.58 5.68
N VAL A 88 7.91 -2.71 5.94
CA VAL A 88 6.70 -3.07 6.70
C VAL A 88 5.84 -4.05 5.91
N THR A 89 5.66 -3.84 4.60
CA THR A 89 4.89 -4.76 3.74
C THR A 89 5.47 -6.16 3.77
N ARG A 90 6.78 -6.31 3.55
CA ARG A 90 7.45 -7.61 3.58
C ARG A 90 7.36 -8.25 4.97
N LYS A 91 7.60 -7.48 6.03
CA LYS A 91 7.46 -7.96 7.42
C LYS A 91 6.10 -8.60 7.70
N VAL A 92 5.02 -8.06 7.12
CA VAL A 92 3.64 -8.51 7.39
C VAL A 92 3.13 -9.54 6.38
N LEU A 93 3.49 -9.43 5.10
CA LEU A 93 2.87 -10.19 4.00
C LEU A 93 3.83 -11.16 3.29
N GLU A 94 5.14 -11.07 3.51
CA GLU A 94 6.10 -11.98 2.88
C GLU A 94 5.86 -13.43 3.32
N GLY A 95 5.80 -14.35 2.36
CA GLY A 95 5.48 -15.75 2.61
C GLY A 95 4.01 -16.06 2.93
N VAL A 96 3.14 -15.05 3.03
CA VAL A 96 1.69 -15.24 3.13
C VAL A 96 1.15 -15.57 1.74
N LYS A 97 0.64 -16.80 1.57
CA LYS A 97 -0.04 -17.22 0.34
C LYS A 97 -1.55 -16.98 0.48
N PRO A 98 -2.18 -16.23 -0.43
CA PRO A 98 -3.63 -16.02 -0.43
C PRO A 98 -4.41 -17.27 -0.87
#